data_AF-A0A822BA89-F1
#
_entry.id   AF-A0A822BA89-F1
#
_cell.length_a   1.000
_cell.length_b   1.000
_cell.length_c   1.000
_cell.angle_alpha   90.00
_cell.angle_beta   90.00
_cell.angle_gamma   90.00
#
_symmetry.space_group_name_H-M   'P 1'
#
loop_
_entity.id
_entity.type
_entity.pdbx_description
1 polymer ?
#
loop_
_entity_poly.entity_id
_entity_poly.type
_entity_poly.pdbx_seq_one_letter_code
_entity_poly.pdbx_strand_id
1 'polypeptide(L)'
;GLQAIITILDQIRLFNQLKHPLVLNLKQGNWLMNYISNRLEIYSNTKQLGEWYENVFSSISLLSRLMVPVYFDLIIRNSYELLLEHSYSLMTPFISQSSKFVRQLSQSSIQLISIIKNARLPLLSPNLREPRPSEEKDEQTLERIQLCSSLAAGFPHFASGIWRNWGRDTFISLRGLLLLTGRYEEAR
;
A
#
# COMPACT_ATOMS: atom_id res chain seq x y z
N GLY A 1 -3.75 2.53 -5.29
CA GLY A 1 -2.59 1.61 -5.43
C GLY A 1 -2.97 0.43 -6.30
N LEU A 2 -2.12 -0.60 -6.37
CA LEU A 2 -2.35 -1.76 -7.25
C LEU A 2 -3.67 -2.49 -6.95
N GLN A 3 -4.06 -2.59 -5.67
CA GLN A 3 -5.32 -3.22 -5.24
C GLN A 3 -6.54 -2.76 -6.05
N ALA A 4 -6.72 -1.44 -6.22
CA ALA A 4 -7.88 -0.89 -6.92
C ALA A 4 -7.89 -1.28 -8.40
N ILE A 5 -6.70 -1.33 -9.01
CA ILE A 5 -6.53 -1.71 -10.42
C ILE A 5 -6.81 -3.21 -10.57
N ILE A 6 -6.27 -4.05 -9.69
CA ILE A 6 -6.51 -5.50 -9.67
C ILE A 6 -7.99 -5.83 -9.53
N THR A 7 -8.71 -5.17 -8.61
CA THR A 7 -10.15 -5.37 -8.44
C THR A 7 -10.93 -5.14 -9.74
N ILE A 8 -10.53 -4.14 -10.54
CA ILE A 8 -11.15 -3.86 -11.84
C ILE A 8 -10.70 -4.88 -12.89
N LEU A 9 -9.41 -5.20 -12.94
CA LEU A 9 -8.84 -6.17 -13.88
C LEU A 9 -9.40 -7.58 -13.68
N ASP A 10 -9.68 -7.98 -12.44
CA ASP A 10 -10.35 -9.25 -12.11
C ASP A 10 -11.71 -9.33 -12.82
N GLN A 11 -12.52 -8.27 -12.76
CA GLN A 11 -13.82 -8.23 -13.44
C GLN A 11 -13.65 -8.26 -14.96
N ILE A 12 -12.71 -7.49 -15.51
CA ILE A 12 -12.44 -7.46 -16.95
C ILE A 12 -12.03 -8.84 -17.46
N ARG A 13 -11.17 -9.56 -16.73
CA ARG A 13 -10.75 -10.92 -17.06
C ARG A 13 -11.91 -11.90 -17.03
N LEU A 14 -12.68 -11.91 -15.94
CA LEU A 14 -13.79 -12.83 -15.74
C LEU A 14 -14.84 -12.73 -16.86
N PHE A 15 -15.10 -11.52 -17.36
CA PHE A 15 -16.10 -11.26 -18.39
C PHE A 15 -15.52 -10.95 -19.78
N ASN A 16 -14.20 -11.09 -19.96
CA ASN A 16 -13.47 -10.75 -21.19
C ASN A 16 -13.86 -9.39 -21.80
N GLN A 17 -13.94 -8.34 -20.98
CA GLN A 17 -14.48 -7.03 -21.38
C GLN A 17 -13.47 -6.17 -22.14
N LEU A 18 -13.22 -6.51 -23.41
CA LEU A 18 -12.25 -5.79 -24.27
C LEU A 18 -12.62 -4.32 -24.56
N LYS A 19 -13.87 -3.94 -24.31
CA LYS A 19 -14.40 -2.57 -24.46
C LYS A 19 -14.47 -1.79 -23.14
N HIS A 20 -13.97 -2.35 -22.04
CA HIS A 20 -13.98 -1.67 -20.74
C HIS A 20 -13.18 -0.35 -20.80
N PRO A 21 -13.63 0.74 -20.13
CA PRO A 21 -12.93 2.03 -20.17
C PRO A 21 -11.45 1.95 -19.81
N LEU A 22 -11.07 1.13 -18.83
CA LEU A 22 -9.68 0.87 -18.48
C LEU A 22 -8.86 0.30 -19.66
N VAL A 23 -9.41 -0.67 -20.39
CA VAL A 23 -8.76 -1.30 -21.54
C VAL A 23 -8.61 -0.28 -22.68
N LEU A 24 -9.64 0.55 -22.90
CA LEU A 24 -9.59 1.61 -23.90
C LEU A 24 -8.54 2.68 -23.52
N ASN A 25 -8.46 3.07 -22.26
CA ASN A 25 -7.45 4.00 -21.77
C ASN A 25 -6.02 3.48 -22.02
N LEU A 26 -5.77 2.21 -21.70
CA LEU A 26 -4.48 1.55 -21.95
C LEU A 26 -4.13 1.44 -23.44
N LYS A 27 -5.12 1.34 -24.32
CA LYS A 27 -4.92 1.36 -25.78
C LYS A 27 -4.63 2.77 -26.30
N GLN A 28 -5.24 3.79 -25.70
CA GLN A 28 -5.15 5.18 -26.15
C GLN A 28 -3.84 5.86 -25.71
N GLY A 29 -3.25 5.44 -24.59
CA GLY A 29 -2.00 6.02 -24.13
C GLY A 29 -1.46 5.38 -22.85
N ASN A 30 -0.38 5.97 -22.34
CA ASN A 30 0.43 5.39 -21.27
C ASN A 30 0.16 6.01 -19.89
N TRP A 31 -0.88 6.84 -19.76
CA TRP A 31 -1.10 7.66 -18.56
C TRP A 31 -1.19 6.84 -17.27
N LEU A 32 -1.90 5.71 -17.29
CA LEU A 32 -2.01 4.84 -16.12
C LEU A 32 -0.66 4.19 -15.76
N MET A 33 0.11 3.77 -16.76
CA MET A 33 1.45 3.21 -16.55
C MET A 33 2.37 4.23 -15.90
N ASN A 34 2.43 5.44 -16.46
CA ASN A 34 3.24 6.55 -15.92
C ASN A 34 2.76 6.97 -14.52
N TYR A 35 1.44 6.97 -14.28
CA TYR A 35 0.89 7.26 -12.96
C TYR A 35 1.38 6.25 -11.91
N ILE A 36 1.49 4.96 -12.27
CA ILE A 36 1.90 3.90 -11.35
C ILE A 36 3.39 3.98 -11.01
N SER A 37 4.28 4.24 -11.98
CA SER A 37 5.71 4.43 -11.70
C SER A 37 5.94 5.70 -10.87
N ASN A 38 5.46 6.84 -11.36
CA ASN A 38 5.76 8.15 -10.79
C ASN A 38 5.25 8.26 -9.34
N ARG A 39 4.11 7.65 -8.99
CA ARG A 39 3.60 7.70 -7.61
C ARG A 39 4.45 6.91 -6.61
N LEU A 40 5.21 5.91 -7.07
CA LEU A 40 6.09 5.11 -6.22
C LEU A 40 7.45 5.79 -6.04
N GLU A 41 7.89 6.56 -7.02
CA GLU A 41 9.14 7.34 -6.96
C GLU A 41 9.10 8.50 -5.95
N ILE A 42 7.90 8.93 -5.55
CA ILE A 42 7.70 9.96 -4.51
C ILE A 42 8.34 9.55 -3.18
N TYR A 43 8.32 8.25 -2.85
CA TYR A 43 8.82 7.76 -1.55
C TYR A 43 10.12 7.00 -1.76
N SER A 44 11.15 7.34 -0.97
CA SER A 44 12.46 6.69 -0.99
C SER A 44 12.36 5.15 -0.90
N ASN A 45 11.50 4.63 -0.01
CA ASN A 45 11.33 3.20 0.22
C ASN A 45 10.68 2.45 -0.96
N THR A 46 9.94 3.14 -1.83
CA THR A 46 9.28 2.52 -3.00
C THR A 46 9.90 2.93 -4.32
N LYS A 47 10.91 3.81 -4.30
CA LYS A 47 11.51 4.39 -5.50
C LYS A 47 12.08 3.33 -6.44
N GLN A 48 12.82 2.36 -5.91
CA GLN A 48 13.38 1.26 -6.72
C GLN A 48 12.30 0.45 -7.46
N LEU A 49 11.14 0.23 -6.82
CA LEU A 49 10.01 -0.44 -7.46
C LEU A 49 9.37 0.46 -8.53
N GLY A 50 9.30 1.77 -8.29
CA GLY A 50 8.83 2.76 -9.27
C GLY A 50 9.68 2.77 -10.54
N GLU A 51 11.01 2.87 -10.38
CA GLU A 51 11.98 2.82 -11.48
C GLU A 51 11.89 1.48 -12.24
N TRP A 52 11.67 0.37 -11.53
CA TRP A 52 11.44 -0.93 -12.18
C TRP A 52 10.17 -0.91 -13.04
N TYR A 53 9.06 -0.38 -12.51
CA TYR A 53 7.82 -0.23 -13.28
C TYR A 53 7.99 0.69 -14.49
N GLU A 54 8.70 1.80 -14.34
CA GLU A 54 8.98 2.73 -15.44
C GLU A 54 9.72 2.02 -16.58
N ASN A 55 10.79 1.30 -16.25
CA ASN A 55 11.57 0.54 -17.22
C ASN A 55 10.73 -0.52 -17.95
N VAL A 56 9.93 -1.29 -17.20
CA VAL A 56 9.06 -2.31 -17.78
C VAL A 56 7.96 -1.70 -18.67
N PHE A 57 7.31 -0.63 -18.21
CA PHE A 57 6.26 0.04 -18.98
C PHE A 57 6.78 0.79 -20.20
N SER A 58 8.01 1.30 -20.16
CA SER A 58 8.66 1.87 -21.34
C SER A 58 8.81 0.84 -22.45
N SER A 59 9.13 -0.41 -22.09
CA SER A 59 9.24 -1.53 -23.03
C SER A 59 7.88 -1.93 -23.60
N ILE A 60 6.84 -2.02 -22.76
CA ILE A 60 5.46 -2.32 -23.22
C ILE A 60 4.94 -1.23 -24.15
N SER A 61 5.32 0.02 -23.92
CA SER A 61 4.85 1.16 -24.70
C SER A 61 5.28 1.12 -26.17
N LEU A 62 6.30 0.32 -26.49
CA LEU A 62 6.77 0.08 -27.87
C LEU A 62 5.93 -0.96 -28.61
N LEU A 63 5.11 -1.73 -27.90
CA LEU A 63 4.27 -2.77 -28.50
C LEU A 63 3.06 -2.16 -29.22
N SER A 64 2.42 -2.97 -30.07
CA SER A 64 1.12 -2.62 -30.65
C SER A 64 0.12 -2.29 -29.55
N ARG A 65 -0.66 -1.22 -29.74
CA ARG A 65 -1.66 -0.75 -28.75
C ARG A 65 -2.67 -1.82 -28.36
N LEU A 66 -2.94 -2.79 -29.23
CA LEU A 66 -3.83 -3.92 -28.92
C LEU A 66 -3.25 -4.87 -27.86
N MET A 67 -1.93 -4.97 -27.75
CA MET A 67 -1.24 -5.86 -26.83
C MET A 67 -0.97 -5.22 -25.47
N VAL A 68 -0.90 -3.88 -25.40
CA VAL A 68 -0.61 -3.14 -24.16
C VAL A 68 -1.49 -3.58 -22.99
N PRO A 69 -2.83 -3.71 -23.11
CA PRO A 69 -3.66 -4.11 -21.97
C PRO A 69 -3.33 -5.50 -21.43
N VAL A 70 -2.96 -6.45 -22.29
CA VAL A 70 -2.66 -7.84 -21.90
C VAL A 70 -1.34 -7.89 -21.12
N TYR A 71 -0.30 -7.24 -21.61
CA TYR A 71 0.99 -7.19 -20.92
C TYR A 71 0.94 -6.35 -19.65
N PHE A 72 0.21 -5.24 -19.68
CA PHE A 72 -0.07 -4.43 -18.50
C PHE A 72 -0.73 -5.28 -17.41
N ASP A 73 -1.77 -6.03 -17.76
CA ASP A 73 -2.48 -6.91 -16.83
C ASP A 73 -1.55 -7.98 -16.23
N LEU A 74 -0.77 -8.63 -17.09
CA LEU A 74 0.20 -9.64 -16.69
C LEU A 74 1.18 -9.09 -15.65
N ILE A 75 1.77 -7.91 -15.90
CA ILE A 75 2.76 -7.31 -15.00
C ILE A 75 2.12 -6.87 -13.69
N ILE A 76 0.99 -6.17 -13.74
CA ILE A 76 0.31 -5.69 -12.54
C ILE A 76 -0.13 -6.85 -11.65
N ARG A 77 -0.67 -7.93 -12.24
CA ARG A 77 -1.08 -9.13 -11.50
C ARG A 77 0.10 -9.81 -10.82
N ASN A 78 1.17 -10.11 -11.56
CA ASN A 78 2.33 -10.80 -10.99
C ASN A 78 3.00 -9.96 -9.88
N SER A 79 3.18 -8.66 -10.10
CA SER A 79 3.74 -7.80 -9.05
C SER A 79 2.84 -7.75 -7.82
N TYR A 80 1.52 -7.66 -8.00
CA TYR A 80 0.57 -7.64 -6.88
C TYR A 80 0.59 -8.95 -6.08
N GLU A 81 0.61 -10.10 -6.75
CA GLU A 81 0.73 -11.42 -6.12
C GLU A 81 2.04 -11.54 -5.33
N LEU A 82 3.17 -11.13 -5.92
CA LEU A 82 4.47 -11.13 -5.23
C LEU A 82 4.48 -10.23 -4.00
N LEU A 83 3.89 -9.03 -4.09
CA LEU A 83 3.79 -8.11 -2.96
C LEU A 83 2.91 -8.66 -1.83
N LEU A 84 1.81 -9.33 -2.17
CA LEU A 84 0.97 -10.01 -1.19
C LEU A 84 1.73 -11.14 -0.49
N GLU A 85 2.36 -12.04 -1.25
CA GLU A 85 3.13 -13.14 -0.68
C GLU A 85 4.28 -12.65 0.18
N HIS A 86 5.00 -11.62 -0.27
CA HIS A 86 6.03 -10.98 0.55
C HIS A 86 5.45 -10.41 1.85
N SER A 87 4.31 -9.71 1.76
CA SER A 87 3.67 -9.16 2.96
C SER A 87 3.24 -10.24 3.96
N TYR A 88 2.80 -11.40 3.49
CA TYR A 88 2.48 -12.54 4.36
C TYR A 88 3.73 -13.15 4.97
N SER A 89 4.83 -13.22 4.24
CA SER A 89 6.10 -13.73 4.75
C SER A 89 6.67 -12.92 5.91
N LEU A 90 6.32 -11.62 5.99
CA LEU A 90 6.72 -10.73 7.09
C LEU A 90 5.83 -10.83 8.33
N MET A 91 4.68 -11.52 8.23
CA MET A 91 3.75 -11.71 9.34
C MET A 91 4.05 -13.01 10.12
N THR A 92 3.40 -13.16 11.28
CA THR A 92 3.53 -14.35 12.11
C THR A 92 3.17 -15.66 11.37
N PRO A 93 3.66 -16.82 11.82
CA PRO A 93 3.26 -18.14 11.30
C PRO A 93 1.75 -18.37 11.31
N PHE A 94 1.05 -17.79 12.31
CA PHE A 94 -0.41 -17.85 12.39
C PHE A 94 -1.08 -17.25 11.15
N ILE A 95 -0.50 -16.22 10.53
CA ILE A 95 -1.04 -15.62 9.31
C ILE A 95 -0.46 -16.28 8.07
N SER A 96 0.87 -16.41 7.96
CA SER A 96 1.52 -16.89 6.73
C SER A 96 1.05 -18.31 6.34
N GLN A 97 0.85 -19.19 7.33
CA GLN A 97 0.43 -20.59 7.11
C GLN A 97 -1.09 -20.79 7.16
N SER A 98 -1.88 -19.70 7.23
CA SER A 98 -3.34 -19.78 7.36
C SER A 98 -4.06 -19.95 6.02
N SER A 99 -5.39 -20.02 6.11
CA SER A 99 -6.27 -20.00 4.94
C SER A 99 -6.19 -18.67 4.18
N LYS A 100 -6.61 -18.69 2.91
CA LYS A 100 -6.74 -17.48 2.09
C LYS A 100 -7.58 -16.40 2.78
N PHE A 101 -8.65 -16.78 3.48
CA PHE A 101 -9.52 -15.84 4.17
C PHE A 101 -8.80 -15.09 5.29
N VAL A 102 -8.05 -15.79 6.14
CA VAL A 102 -7.29 -15.16 7.24
C VAL A 102 -6.18 -14.26 6.69
N ARG A 103 -5.48 -14.71 5.64
CA ARG A 103 -4.52 -13.87 4.91
C ARG A 103 -5.17 -12.64 4.27
N GLN A 104 -6.39 -12.74 3.75
CA GLN A 104 -7.09 -11.58 3.22
C GLN A 104 -7.49 -10.59 4.33
N LEU A 105 -7.91 -11.09 5.49
CA LEU A 105 -8.20 -10.24 6.66
C LEU A 105 -6.94 -9.52 7.18
N SER A 106 -5.79 -10.18 7.17
CA SER A 106 -4.55 -9.57 7.66
C SER A 106 -4.08 -8.39 6.79
N GLN A 107 -4.48 -8.33 5.52
CA GLN A 107 -4.19 -7.19 4.64
C GLN A 107 -4.80 -5.88 5.16
N SER A 108 -5.89 -5.93 5.93
CA SER A 108 -6.45 -4.76 6.60
C SER A 108 -5.45 -4.09 7.54
N SER A 109 -4.49 -4.84 8.10
CA SER A 109 -3.38 -4.25 8.88
C SER A 109 -2.54 -3.29 8.04
N ILE A 110 -2.14 -3.70 6.84
CA ILE A 110 -1.31 -2.89 5.94
C ILE A 110 -2.11 -1.71 5.38
N GLN A 111 -3.41 -1.90 5.16
CA GLN A 111 -4.29 -0.84 4.68
C GLN A 111 -4.46 0.26 5.74
N LEU A 112 -4.83 -0.10 6.97
CA LEU A 112 -5.26 0.85 7.99
C LEU A 112 -4.11 1.52 8.74
N ILE A 113 -2.91 0.95 8.70
CA ILE A 113 -1.76 1.44 9.47
C ILE A 113 -0.73 2.03 8.52
N SER A 114 -0.46 3.32 8.68
CA SER A 114 0.53 4.04 7.89
C SER A 114 1.02 5.29 8.61
N ILE A 115 2.18 5.78 8.20
CA ILE A 115 2.71 7.07 8.64
C ILE A 115 1.99 8.17 7.86
N ILE A 116 1.27 9.06 8.55
CA ILE A 116 0.49 10.14 7.93
C ILE A 116 0.93 11.50 8.50
N LYS A 117 1.41 12.38 7.63
CA LYS A 117 1.94 13.70 8.00
C LYS A 117 0.93 14.59 8.72
N ASN A 118 -0.36 14.50 8.42
CA ASN A 118 -1.42 15.34 9.00
C ASN A 118 -2.23 14.66 10.12
N ALA A 119 -1.82 13.47 10.58
CA ALA A 119 -2.52 12.70 11.62
C ALA A 119 -1.51 11.97 12.53
N ARG A 120 -0.57 12.76 13.06
CA ARG A 120 0.56 12.30 13.88
C ARG A 120 0.08 11.89 15.28
N LEU A 121 0.76 10.92 15.87
CA LEU A 121 0.63 10.60 17.29
C LEU A 121 1.43 11.62 18.12
N PRO A 122 1.09 11.81 19.41
CA PRO A 122 1.93 12.60 20.31
C PRO A 122 3.34 12.02 20.40
N LEU A 123 4.29 12.87 20.78
CA LEU A 123 5.68 12.45 20.99
C LEU A 123 5.73 11.31 22.01
N LEU A 124 6.40 10.22 21.64
CA LEU A 124 6.59 9.09 22.54
C LEU A 124 7.55 9.45 23.69
N SER A 125 7.47 8.68 24.77
CA SER A 125 8.31 8.88 25.95
C SER A 125 9.81 8.87 25.61
N PRO A 126 10.64 9.77 26.19
CA PRO A 126 12.09 9.72 25.99
C PRO A 126 12.74 8.45 26.54
N ASN A 127 12.06 7.74 27.45
CA ASN A 127 12.50 6.49 28.06
C ASN A 127 12.09 5.25 27.25
N LEU A 128 11.59 5.44 26.02
CA LEU A 128 11.21 4.36 25.14
C LEU A 128 12.45 3.50 24.81
N ARG A 129 12.33 2.17 25.01
CA ARG A 129 13.38 1.22 24.63
C ARG A 129 13.60 1.23 23.11
N GLU A 130 14.81 0.92 22.66
CA GLU A 130 15.09 0.75 21.23
C GLU A 130 14.29 -0.44 20.63
N PRO A 131 13.91 -0.39 19.35
CA PRO A 131 14.17 0.71 18.40
C PRO A 131 13.21 1.89 18.58
N ARG A 132 13.70 3.12 18.42
CA ARG A 132 12.83 4.32 18.34
C ARG A 132 12.34 4.59 16.92
N PRO A 133 11.16 5.22 16.74
CA PRO A 133 10.71 5.67 15.43
C PRO A 133 11.70 6.65 14.81
N SER A 134 11.89 6.55 13.50
CA SER A 134 12.70 7.50 12.75
C SER A 134 12.19 8.93 12.89
N GLU A 135 13.09 9.91 12.81
CA GLU A 135 12.75 11.33 12.87
C GLU A 135 13.08 12.00 11.54
N GLU A 136 12.18 12.86 11.07
CA GLU A 136 12.41 13.79 9.97
C GLU A 136 12.36 15.23 10.49
N LYS A 137 13.07 16.15 9.85
CA LYS A 137 12.88 17.59 10.10
C LYS A 137 11.91 18.12 9.07
N ASP A 138 10.90 18.86 9.53
CA ASP A 138 10.03 19.61 8.63
C ASP A 138 10.87 20.70 7.93
N GLU A 139 10.86 20.73 6.60
CA GLU A 139 11.62 21.71 5.82
C GLU A 139 11.11 23.14 6.03
N GLN A 140 9.83 23.31 6.38
CA GLN A 140 9.19 24.62 6.53
C GLN A 140 9.22 25.11 7.98
N THR A 141 8.88 24.25 8.94
CA THR A 141 8.79 24.64 10.36
C THR A 141 10.07 24.38 11.15
N LEU A 142 11.02 23.63 10.59
CA LEU A 142 12.24 23.14 11.25
C LEU A 142 11.96 22.27 12.50
N GLU A 143 10.72 21.88 12.71
CA GLU A 143 10.30 21.03 13.81
C GLU A 143 10.72 19.58 13.57
N ARG A 144 11.00 18.86 14.67
CA ARG A 144 11.25 17.43 14.62
C ARG A 144 9.93 16.68 14.50
N ILE A 145 9.83 15.84 13.49
CA ILE A 145 8.68 14.99 13.20
C ILE A 145 9.05 13.55 13.50
N GLN A 146 8.40 12.98 14.50
CA GLN A 146 8.48 11.56 14.76
C GLN A 146 7.64 10.79 13.73
N LEU A 147 8.25 9.89 12.97
CA LEU A 147 7.60 9.06 11.96
C LEU A 147 6.94 7.82 12.58
N CYS A 148 5.95 8.05 13.44
CA CYS A 148 5.14 6.96 13.99
C CYS A 148 4.03 6.56 13.02
N SER A 149 3.88 5.26 12.79
CA SER A 149 2.67 4.71 12.18
C SER A 149 1.46 5.00 13.06
N SER A 150 0.33 5.31 12.45
CA SER A 150 -0.94 5.48 13.15
C SER A 150 -2.06 4.68 12.47
N LEU A 151 -3.08 4.30 13.24
CA LEU A 151 -4.16 3.43 12.80
C LEU A 151 -5.39 4.26 12.44
N ALA A 152 -5.84 4.15 11.18
CA ALA A 152 -7.10 4.71 10.72
C ALA A 152 -8.29 3.88 11.23
N ALA A 153 -9.35 4.54 11.73
CA ALA A 153 -10.58 3.84 12.07
C ALA A 153 -11.33 3.31 10.83
N GLY A 154 -11.05 3.84 9.63
CA GLY A 154 -11.61 3.35 8.38
C GLY A 154 -11.41 4.30 7.20
N PHE A 155 -11.48 3.76 5.97
CA PHE A 155 -11.38 4.55 4.74
C PHE A 155 -12.75 4.84 4.11
N PRO A 156 -12.90 5.97 3.37
CA PRO A 156 -11.95 7.09 3.30
C PRO A 156 -12.14 8.11 4.43
N HIS A 157 -13.26 8.06 5.16
CA HIS A 157 -13.71 9.13 6.04
C HIS A 157 -12.89 9.32 7.32
N PHE A 158 -12.25 8.26 7.83
CA PHE A 158 -11.45 8.27 9.05
C PHE A 158 -9.98 7.95 8.76
N ALA A 159 -9.46 8.49 7.66
CA ALA A 159 -8.13 8.18 7.16
C ALA A 159 -7.10 9.29 7.39
N SER A 160 -7.51 10.51 7.71
CA SER A 160 -6.62 11.68 7.80
C SER A 160 -7.09 12.71 8.83
N GLY A 161 -6.20 13.66 9.14
CA GLY A 161 -6.49 14.74 10.09
C GLY A 161 -6.84 14.23 11.48
N ILE A 162 -7.64 15.02 12.19
CA ILE A 162 -8.14 14.69 13.54
C ILE A 162 -9.05 13.46 13.58
N TRP A 163 -9.57 13.02 12.42
CA TRP A 163 -10.53 11.92 12.31
C TRP A 163 -9.88 10.55 12.14
N ARG A 164 -8.55 10.50 11.96
CA ARG A 164 -7.87 9.23 11.71
C ARG A 164 -7.84 8.34 12.94
N ASN A 165 -7.37 8.89 14.05
CA ASN A 165 -6.98 8.14 15.24
C ASN A 165 -8.11 8.21 16.28
N TRP A 166 -8.76 7.08 16.54
CA TRP A 166 -9.80 6.96 17.56
C TRP A 166 -9.39 5.94 18.61
N GLY A 167 -9.18 6.37 19.85
CA GLY A 167 -8.66 5.50 20.91
C GLY A 167 -9.47 4.21 21.07
N ARG A 168 -10.81 4.30 21.06
CA ARG A 168 -11.70 3.13 21.11
C ARG A 168 -11.40 2.14 19.98
N ASP A 169 -11.44 2.58 18.72
CA ASP A 169 -11.25 1.72 17.55
C ASP A 169 -9.83 1.16 17.48
N THR A 170 -8.82 1.98 17.83
CA THR A 170 -7.42 1.56 17.90
C THR A 170 -7.24 0.42 18.89
N PHE A 171 -7.67 0.56 20.14
CA PHE A 171 -7.42 -0.46 21.16
C PHE A 171 -8.29 -1.72 20.98
N ILE A 172 -9.48 -1.61 20.40
CA ILE A 172 -10.25 -2.79 19.98
C ILE A 172 -9.52 -3.55 18.86
N SER A 173 -9.00 -2.83 17.87
CA SER A 173 -8.39 -3.42 16.68
C SER A 173 -6.93 -3.87 16.87
N LEU A 174 -6.25 -3.34 17.89
CA LEU A 174 -4.82 -3.54 18.17
C LEU A 174 -4.42 -5.02 18.17
N ARG A 175 -5.20 -5.88 18.85
CA ARG A 175 -4.90 -7.31 18.91
C ARG A 175 -4.93 -7.94 17.52
N GLY A 176 -5.97 -7.67 16.74
CA GLY A 176 -6.16 -8.27 15.42
C GLY A 176 -5.17 -7.76 14.38
N LEU A 177 -4.97 -6.45 14.33
CA LEU A 177 -4.22 -5.80 13.25
C LEU A 177 -2.72 -5.69 13.53
N LEU A 178 -2.29 -5.72 14.79
CA LEU A 178 -0.87 -5.55 15.15
C LEU A 178 -0.29 -6.78 15.85
N LEU A 179 -0.96 -7.32 16.87
CA LEU A 179 -0.38 -8.41 17.66
C LEU A 179 -0.41 -9.76 16.92
N LEU A 180 -1.55 -10.12 16.32
CA LEU A 180 -1.66 -11.36 15.54
C LEU A 180 -0.83 -11.33 14.26
N THR A 181 -0.60 -10.15 13.68
CA THR A 181 0.22 -9.97 12.48
C THR A 181 1.71 -9.84 12.79
N GLY A 182 2.11 -9.65 14.05
CA GLY A 182 3.52 -9.59 14.47
C GLY A 182 4.14 -8.19 14.43
N ARG A 183 3.32 -7.13 14.32
CA ARG A 183 3.76 -5.73 14.26
C ARG A 183 3.91 -5.15 15.67
N TYR A 184 4.75 -5.78 16.49
CA TYR A 184 4.89 -5.45 17.92
C TYR A 184 5.45 -4.05 18.17
N GLU A 185 6.39 -3.59 17.34
CA GLU A 185 6.96 -2.25 17.46
C GLU A 185 5.93 -1.15 17.20
N GLU A 186 4.96 -1.39 16.33
CA GLU A 186 3.88 -0.45 16.05
C GLU A 186 2.74 -0.53 17.08
N ALA A 187 2.67 -1.63 17.85
CA ALA A 187 1.70 -1.80 18.93
C ALA A 187 2.13 -1.17 20.26
N ARG A 188 3.43 -0.97 20.44
CA ARG A 188 4.07 -0.48 21.65
C ARG A 188 3.94 1.04 21.79
#